data_AF-A0A3B9MK27-F1
#
_entry.id   AF-A0A3B9MK27-F1
#
_cell.length_a   1.000
_cell.length_b   1.000
_cell.length_c   1.000
_cell.angle_alpha   90.00
_cell.angle_beta   90.00
_cell.angle_gamma   90.00
#
_symmetry.space_group_name_H-M   'P 1'
#
loop_
_entity.id
_entity.type
_entity.pdbx_description
1 polymer ?
#
loop_
_entity_poly.entity_id
_entity_poly.type
_entity_poly.pdbx_seq_one_letter_code
_entity_poly.pdbx_strand_id
1 'polypeptide(L)'
;MKKIIWMLAIYASLGALALPAFANAIETKAETQAAVQGECTEDAKAALYADFTKFRTTDPPKAYDAAKKYLGACPAEDGPIPTYLKKWVTAYEKEARKLKLTDLFVNQRKYAEAMLLAKQILADEPENVTPLIALGYGGYVLAVTTKNESGNAEAINYAKKAIQLIESGKAPESWSPFKSKDDALGYLYYSVGYLERASNPAEALTYFIKAAQFDSEIKKNPQTYAFIAAGYENEYAKQSADYERLYKDKDETPESKLAVANINQIVDRIIDALARAVAVAGTDAASQQSKTQWLARLTELYKFRHNKSDAGLNELIASVLSKPLPPVPTPLTTLPTSSTITPALGSSSSTSAGAAGAAPKTTTTAPAATSLTTTPKTTAVPTKPAVTATTTPPKPKTRNNHRRH
;
A
#
# COMPACT_ATOMS: atom_id res chain seq x y z
N MET A 1 -27.24 4.39 -25.50
CA MET A 1 -25.89 3.80 -25.40
C MET A 1 -25.52 3.34 -23.99
N LYS A 2 -25.54 4.15 -22.91
CA LYS A 2 -25.20 3.70 -21.53
C LYS A 2 -25.79 2.33 -21.12
N LYS A 3 -27.09 2.06 -21.35
CA LYS A 3 -27.71 0.75 -21.04
C LYS A 3 -27.21 -0.44 -21.88
N ILE A 4 -26.64 -0.22 -23.07
CA ILE A 4 -26.04 -1.28 -23.90
C ILE A 4 -24.64 -1.61 -23.38
N ILE A 5 -23.85 -0.59 -23.01
CA ILE A 5 -22.56 -0.77 -22.33
C ILE A 5 -22.76 -1.54 -21.01
N TRP A 6 -23.81 -1.20 -20.26
CA TRP A 6 -24.16 -1.90 -19.01
C TRP A 6 -24.56 -3.38 -19.20
N MET A 7 -25.07 -3.79 -20.38
CA MET A 7 -25.29 -5.21 -20.70
C MET A 7 -24.00 -5.94 -21.03
N LEU A 8 -23.02 -5.28 -21.67
CA LEU A 8 -21.71 -5.89 -21.95
C LEU A 8 -20.93 -6.23 -20.66
N ALA A 9 -21.12 -5.44 -19.60
CA ALA A 9 -20.47 -5.65 -18.31
C ALA A 9 -20.97 -6.90 -17.53
N ILE A 10 -22.11 -7.48 -17.89
CA ILE A 10 -22.79 -8.53 -17.09
C ILE A 10 -22.39 -9.96 -17.51
N TYR A 11 -21.81 -10.16 -18.69
CA TYR A 11 -21.53 -11.49 -19.28
C TYR A 11 -20.04 -11.85 -19.41
N ALA A 12 -19.16 -11.25 -18.62
CA ALA A 12 -17.72 -11.54 -18.61
C ALA A 12 -17.34 -12.82 -17.82
N SER A 13 -18.15 -13.89 -17.90
CA SER A 13 -17.92 -15.15 -17.19
C SER A 13 -17.01 -16.11 -17.99
N LEU A 14 -15.69 -16.01 -17.74
CA LEU A 14 -14.68 -17.07 -17.95
C LEU A 14 -14.66 -17.78 -19.34
N GLY A 15 -14.52 -17.00 -20.41
CA GLY A 15 -14.02 -17.50 -21.70
C GLY A 15 -12.49 -17.41 -21.78
N ALA A 16 -11.77 -18.51 -21.57
CA ALA A 16 -10.30 -18.54 -21.58
C ALA A 16 -9.71 -18.50 -23.02
N LEU A 17 -9.78 -17.34 -23.67
CA LEU A 17 -9.22 -17.12 -25.01
C LEU A 17 -7.68 -16.99 -24.96
N ALA A 18 -6.99 -18.04 -25.41
CA ALA A 18 -5.56 -18.00 -25.70
C ALA A 18 -5.33 -17.18 -26.98
N LEU A 19 -4.75 -15.98 -26.83
CA LEU A 19 -4.22 -15.22 -27.96
C LEU A 19 -2.81 -15.73 -28.31
N PRO A 20 -2.48 -16.00 -29.59
CA PRO A 20 -1.13 -16.30 -30.00
C PRO A 20 -0.22 -15.08 -29.78
N ALA A 21 0.99 -15.30 -29.29
CA ALA A 21 1.95 -14.23 -29.04
C ALA A 21 2.54 -13.72 -30.37
N PHE A 22 2.56 -12.39 -30.55
CA PHE A 22 3.29 -11.75 -31.66
C PHE A 22 4.80 -11.81 -31.38
N ALA A 23 5.46 -12.83 -31.93
CA ALA A 23 6.92 -12.91 -32.01
C ALA A 23 7.36 -12.43 -33.40
N ASN A 24 8.29 -11.47 -33.46
CA ASN A 24 8.88 -11.01 -34.71
C ASN A 24 9.89 -12.05 -35.21
N ALA A 25 9.57 -12.71 -36.33
CA ALA A 25 10.52 -13.49 -37.12
C ALA A 25 10.44 -13.00 -38.58
N ILE A 26 11.55 -12.46 -39.09
CA ILE A 26 11.66 -12.07 -40.50
C ILE A 26 12.15 -13.28 -41.28
N GLU A 27 11.23 -14.06 -41.84
CA GLU A 27 11.55 -15.11 -42.82
C GLU A 27 10.69 -14.96 -44.08
N THR A 28 11.36 -14.83 -45.22
CA THR A 28 10.74 -14.62 -46.52
C THR A 28 10.20 -15.93 -47.09
N LYS A 29 8.93 -16.23 -46.81
CA LYS A 29 8.12 -17.12 -47.63
C LYS A 29 6.94 -16.37 -48.23
N ALA A 30 6.92 -16.26 -49.55
CA ALA A 30 5.74 -15.86 -50.31
C ALA A 30 4.81 -17.07 -50.49
N GLU A 31 4.24 -17.57 -49.39
CA GLU A 31 3.09 -18.49 -49.45
C GLU A 31 1.80 -17.66 -49.49
N THR A 32 0.94 -17.98 -50.44
CA THR A 32 -0.19 -17.14 -50.84
C THR A 32 -1.18 -16.94 -49.69
N GLN A 33 -1.30 -15.70 -49.20
CA GLN A 33 -2.51 -15.27 -48.51
C GLN A 33 -3.66 -15.26 -49.52
N ALA A 34 -4.28 -16.42 -49.71
CA ALA A 34 -5.50 -16.56 -50.48
C ALA A 34 -6.56 -15.67 -49.81
N ALA A 35 -6.88 -14.55 -50.46
CA ALA A 35 -7.72 -13.54 -49.86
C ALA A 35 -9.10 -14.10 -49.59
N VAL A 36 -9.55 -14.06 -48.32
CA VAL A 36 -10.98 -14.08 -48.00
C VAL A 36 -11.56 -12.70 -48.29
N GLN A 37 -11.37 -12.25 -49.54
CA GLN A 37 -12.30 -11.33 -50.20
C GLN A 37 -13.57 -12.15 -50.47
N GLY A 38 -14.35 -12.38 -49.40
CA GLY A 38 -15.77 -12.65 -49.59
C GLY A 38 -16.33 -11.46 -50.34
N GLU A 39 -16.85 -11.70 -51.54
CA GLU A 39 -17.38 -10.64 -52.40
C GLU A 39 -18.38 -9.79 -51.62
N CYS A 40 -18.35 -8.47 -51.83
CA CYS A 40 -19.19 -7.50 -51.13
C CYS A 40 -20.64 -7.53 -51.68
N THR A 41 -21.24 -8.71 -51.72
CA THR A 41 -22.62 -8.96 -52.18
C THR A 41 -23.62 -8.60 -51.10
N GLU A 42 -24.83 -8.21 -51.52
CA GLU A 42 -25.91 -7.85 -50.58
C GLU A 42 -26.29 -9.01 -49.65
N ASP A 43 -26.25 -10.26 -50.12
CA ASP A 43 -26.51 -11.45 -49.30
C ASP A 43 -25.42 -11.64 -48.21
N ALA A 44 -24.14 -11.46 -48.56
CA ALA A 44 -23.05 -11.56 -47.59
C ALA A 44 -23.11 -10.44 -46.54
N LYS A 45 -23.41 -9.21 -46.97
CA LYS A 45 -23.68 -8.06 -46.07
C LYS A 45 -24.83 -8.36 -45.12
N ALA A 46 -25.97 -8.81 -45.66
CA ALA A 46 -27.18 -9.10 -44.90
C ALA A 46 -26.94 -10.21 -43.87
N ALA A 47 -26.26 -11.30 -44.25
CA ALA A 47 -25.92 -12.39 -43.34
C ALA A 47 -24.98 -11.94 -42.21
N LEU A 48 -23.90 -11.21 -42.52
CA LEU A 48 -22.95 -10.73 -41.51
C LEU A 48 -23.60 -9.70 -40.56
N TYR A 49 -24.48 -8.84 -41.05
CA TYR A 49 -25.22 -7.89 -40.22
C TYR A 49 -26.33 -8.59 -39.39
N ALA A 50 -26.95 -9.66 -39.90
CA ALA A 50 -27.89 -10.48 -39.16
C ALA A 50 -27.20 -11.20 -37.98
N ASP A 51 -26.05 -11.83 -38.20
CA ASP A 51 -25.27 -12.44 -37.11
C ASP A 51 -24.78 -11.40 -36.10
N PHE A 52 -24.30 -10.23 -36.56
CA PHE A 52 -23.98 -9.13 -35.65
C PHE A 52 -25.20 -8.73 -34.79
N THR A 53 -26.36 -8.48 -35.39
CA THR A 53 -27.55 -7.99 -34.66
C THR A 53 -28.15 -9.03 -33.71
N LYS A 54 -27.98 -10.32 -34.02
CA LYS A 54 -28.32 -11.50 -33.20
C LYS A 54 -27.38 -11.69 -32.01
N PHE A 55 -26.07 -11.51 -32.19
CA PHE A 55 -25.06 -11.79 -31.17
C PHE A 55 -24.66 -10.59 -30.30
N ARG A 56 -24.86 -9.33 -30.73
CA ARG A 56 -24.40 -8.09 -30.04
C ARG A 56 -24.79 -7.90 -28.56
N THR A 57 -25.73 -8.68 -28.03
CA THR A 57 -26.13 -8.68 -26.61
C THR A 57 -26.03 -10.05 -25.93
N THR A 58 -25.71 -11.11 -26.67
CA THR A 58 -25.75 -12.52 -26.20
C THR A 58 -24.39 -13.21 -26.32
N ASP A 59 -23.61 -12.85 -27.35
CA ASP A 59 -22.22 -13.27 -27.56
C ASP A 59 -21.44 -12.10 -28.20
N PRO A 60 -21.01 -11.11 -27.40
CA PRO A 60 -20.29 -9.95 -27.91
C PRO A 60 -19.01 -10.28 -28.72
N PRO A 61 -18.21 -11.32 -28.38
CA PRO A 61 -17.12 -11.79 -29.25
C PRO A 61 -17.59 -12.20 -30.66
N LYS A 62 -18.63 -13.04 -30.80
CA LYS A 62 -19.17 -13.38 -32.14
C LYS A 62 -19.70 -12.16 -32.90
N ALA A 63 -20.30 -11.20 -32.19
CA ALA A 63 -20.77 -9.97 -32.80
C ALA A 63 -19.60 -9.10 -33.30
N TYR A 64 -18.50 -9.01 -32.54
CA TYR A 64 -17.28 -8.35 -32.97
C TYR A 64 -16.70 -8.99 -34.23
N ASP A 65 -16.57 -10.32 -34.27
CA ASP A 65 -16.07 -11.03 -35.46
C ASP A 65 -16.95 -10.78 -36.70
N ALA A 66 -18.28 -10.83 -36.54
CA ALA A 66 -19.22 -10.51 -37.62
C ALA A 66 -19.09 -9.06 -38.12
N ALA A 67 -18.96 -8.10 -37.19
CA ALA A 67 -18.77 -6.69 -37.53
C ALA A 67 -17.43 -6.42 -38.23
N LYS A 68 -16.33 -7.04 -37.77
CA LYS A 68 -15.01 -6.91 -38.41
C LYS A 68 -15.00 -7.56 -39.80
N LYS A 69 -15.65 -8.71 -39.98
CA LYS A 69 -15.83 -9.36 -41.29
C LYS A 69 -16.62 -8.48 -42.27
N TYR A 70 -17.75 -7.92 -41.85
CA TYR A 70 -18.53 -6.99 -42.68
C TYR A 70 -17.69 -5.79 -43.13
N LEU A 71 -16.99 -5.15 -42.19
CA LEU A 71 -16.15 -3.97 -42.49
C LEU A 71 -14.91 -4.30 -43.33
N GLY A 72 -14.41 -5.54 -43.27
CA GLY A 72 -13.29 -6.02 -44.09
C GLY A 72 -13.69 -6.44 -45.50
N ALA A 73 -14.89 -7.02 -45.68
CA ALA A 73 -15.43 -7.39 -46.99
C ALA A 73 -15.88 -6.16 -47.80
N CYS A 74 -16.42 -5.14 -47.13
CA CYS A 74 -16.97 -3.94 -47.76
C CYS A 74 -16.27 -2.65 -47.29
N PRO A 75 -14.96 -2.48 -47.56
CA PRO A 75 -14.17 -1.36 -47.04
C PRO A 75 -14.53 0.00 -47.66
N ALA A 76 -15.08 0.00 -48.88
CA ALA A 76 -15.50 1.19 -49.62
C ALA A 76 -16.99 1.53 -49.47
N GLU A 77 -17.73 0.82 -48.61
CA GLU A 77 -19.15 1.14 -48.36
C GLU A 77 -19.28 2.25 -47.31
N ASP A 78 -19.83 3.38 -47.74
CA ASP A 78 -20.31 4.44 -46.85
C ASP A 78 -21.83 4.38 -46.69
N GLY A 79 -22.28 4.42 -45.44
CA GLY A 79 -23.68 4.26 -45.09
C GLY A 79 -23.92 4.13 -43.59
N PRO A 80 -25.19 4.03 -43.16
CA PRO A 80 -25.54 3.96 -41.75
C PRO A 80 -25.03 2.68 -41.08
N ILE A 81 -25.03 1.53 -41.78
CA ILE A 81 -24.57 0.24 -41.23
C ILE A 81 -23.05 0.21 -41.06
N PRO A 82 -22.20 0.50 -42.08
CA PRO A 82 -20.75 0.64 -41.89
C PRO A 82 -20.39 1.64 -40.78
N THR A 83 -21.07 2.80 -40.75
CA THR A 83 -20.84 3.83 -39.72
C THR A 83 -21.19 3.36 -38.31
N TYR A 84 -22.29 2.62 -38.15
CA TYR A 84 -22.69 2.05 -36.86
C TYR A 84 -21.74 0.95 -36.41
N LEU A 85 -21.35 0.04 -37.31
CA LEU A 85 -20.42 -1.05 -37.01
C LEU A 85 -19.03 -0.53 -36.65
N LYS A 86 -18.48 0.46 -37.39
CA LYS A 86 -17.22 1.15 -37.04
C LYS A 86 -17.25 1.70 -35.60
N LYS A 87 -18.36 2.33 -35.20
CA LYS A 87 -18.58 2.86 -33.84
C LYS A 87 -18.73 1.77 -32.78
N TRP A 88 -19.48 0.70 -33.07
CA TRP A 88 -19.67 -0.43 -32.13
C TRP A 88 -18.35 -1.18 -31.91
N VAL A 89 -17.60 -1.47 -32.98
CA VAL A 89 -16.28 -2.11 -32.93
C VAL A 89 -15.31 -1.31 -32.06
N THR A 90 -15.21 0.00 -32.28
CA THR A 90 -14.32 0.87 -31.48
C THR A 90 -14.71 0.88 -30.00
N ALA A 91 -16.02 0.84 -29.67
CA ALA A 91 -16.49 0.76 -28.29
C ALA A 91 -16.17 -0.61 -27.65
N TYR A 92 -16.39 -1.71 -28.38
CA TYR A 92 -16.07 -3.05 -27.93
C TYR A 92 -14.56 -3.21 -27.67
N GLU A 93 -13.71 -2.74 -28.58
CA GLU A 93 -12.25 -2.78 -28.42
C GLU A 93 -11.76 -1.98 -27.20
N LYS A 94 -12.42 -0.86 -26.86
CA LYS A 94 -12.11 -0.09 -25.63
C LYS A 94 -12.45 -0.85 -24.36
N GLU A 95 -13.64 -1.43 -24.25
CA GLU A 95 -14.03 -2.20 -23.06
C GLU A 95 -13.22 -3.51 -22.96
N ALA A 96 -12.93 -4.18 -24.09
CA ALA A 96 -12.07 -5.35 -24.13
C ALA A 96 -10.65 -5.06 -23.62
N ARG A 97 -10.07 -3.87 -23.91
CA ARG A 97 -8.79 -3.44 -23.32
C ARG A 97 -8.88 -3.34 -21.79
N LYS A 98 -9.96 -2.79 -21.22
CA LYS A 98 -10.14 -2.67 -19.77
C LYS A 98 -10.26 -4.04 -19.09
N LEU A 99 -11.08 -4.94 -19.65
CA LEU A 99 -11.21 -6.30 -19.15
C LEU A 99 -9.87 -7.05 -19.21
N LYS A 100 -9.11 -6.89 -20.32
CA LYS A 100 -7.79 -7.54 -20.45
C LYS A 100 -6.72 -6.92 -19.55
N LEU A 101 -6.79 -5.62 -19.23
CA LEU A 101 -5.96 -4.99 -18.21
C LEU A 101 -6.18 -5.65 -16.84
N THR A 102 -7.44 -5.76 -16.41
CA THR A 102 -7.79 -6.39 -15.13
C THR A 102 -7.30 -7.84 -15.07
N ASP A 103 -7.48 -8.62 -16.15
CA ASP A 103 -6.98 -9.99 -16.24
C ASP A 103 -5.45 -10.08 -16.16
N LEU A 104 -4.71 -9.28 -16.94
CA LEU A 104 -3.24 -9.26 -16.92
C LEU A 104 -2.69 -8.84 -15.55
N PHE A 105 -3.33 -7.88 -14.89
CA PHE A 105 -2.87 -7.30 -13.63
C PHE A 105 -3.23 -8.15 -12.41
N VAL A 106 -4.49 -8.57 -12.29
CA VAL A 106 -5.03 -9.30 -11.13
C VAL A 106 -4.75 -10.80 -11.24
N ASN A 107 -5.19 -11.42 -12.33
CA ASN A 107 -5.19 -12.89 -12.48
C ASN A 107 -3.80 -13.39 -12.88
N GLN A 108 -3.26 -12.83 -13.97
CA GLN A 108 -2.01 -13.32 -14.56
C GLN A 108 -0.75 -12.68 -13.94
N ARG A 109 -0.90 -11.58 -13.19
CA ARG A 109 0.19 -10.81 -12.54
C ARG A 109 1.33 -10.42 -13.51
N LYS A 110 1.00 -10.24 -14.79
CA LYS A 110 1.90 -9.81 -15.87
C LYS A 110 2.03 -8.29 -15.87
N TYR A 111 2.62 -7.73 -14.81
CA TYR A 111 2.63 -6.29 -14.56
C TYR A 111 3.20 -5.46 -15.73
N ALA A 112 4.25 -5.92 -16.42
CA ALA A 112 4.80 -5.22 -17.59
C ALA A 112 3.80 -5.14 -18.76
N GLU A 113 3.13 -6.24 -19.11
CA GLU A 113 2.10 -6.27 -20.16
C GLU A 113 0.87 -5.44 -19.77
N ALA A 114 0.45 -5.53 -18.50
CA ALA A 114 -0.62 -4.71 -17.94
C ALA A 114 -0.30 -3.21 -18.02
N MET A 115 0.93 -2.79 -17.68
CA MET A 115 1.35 -1.38 -17.75
C MET A 115 1.35 -0.84 -19.19
N LEU A 116 1.83 -1.62 -20.17
CA LEU A 116 1.77 -1.21 -21.58
C LEU A 116 0.32 -1.00 -22.04
N LEU A 117 -0.59 -1.90 -21.68
CA LEU A 117 -2.01 -1.80 -21.98
C LEU A 117 -2.70 -0.64 -21.23
N ALA A 118 -2.30 -0.37 -19.98
CA ALA A 118 -2.80 0.75 -19.19
C ALA A 118 -2.48 2.10 -19.83
N LYS A 119 -1.29 2.29 -20.41
CA LYS A 119 -0.94 3.51 -21.17
C LYS A 119 -1.85 3.72 -22.38
N GLN A 120 -2.19 2.65 -23.11
CA GLN A 120 -3.13 2.73 -24.24
C GLN A 120 -4.54 3.14 -23.79
N ILE A 121 -5.02 2.64 -22.64
CA ILE A 121 -6.32 3.03 -22.09
C ILE A 121 -6.30 4.51 -21.64
N LEU A 122 -5.20 5.00 -21.06
CA LEU A 122 -5.09 6.41 -20.66
C LEU A 122 -4.99 7.40 -21.82
N ALA A 123 -4.63 6.96 -23.03
CA ALA A 123 -4.72 7.80 -24.22
C ALA A 123 -6.19 8.08 -24.62
N ASP A 124 -7.10 7.13 -24.34
CA ASP A 124 -8.54 7.30 -24.53
C ASP A 124 -9.24 7.93 -23.32
N GLU A 125 -8.81 7.59 -22.10
CA GLU A 125 -9.50 7.89 -20.84
C GLU A 125 -8.48 8.33 -19.76
N PRO A 126 -7.89 9.54 -19.85
CA PRO A 126 -6.74 9.97 -19.04
C PRO A 126 -7.01 10.13 -17.54
N GLU A 127 -8.25 9.93 -17.08
CA GLU A 127 -8.66 9.95 -15.68
C GLU A 127 -9.29 8.63 -15.20
N ASN A 128 -9.20 7.55 -15.98
CA ASN A 128 -9.65 6.24 -15.55
C ASN A 128 -8.73 5.72 -14.43
N VAL A 129 -9.31 5.44 -13.26
CA VAL A 129 -8.56 5.14 -12.04
C VAL A 129 -7.84 3.78 -12.13
N THR A 130 -8.44 2.77 -12.76
CA THR A 130 -7.87 1.41 -12.87
C THR A 130 -6.49 1.38 -13.56
N PRO A 131 -6.29 1.95 -14.76
CA PRO A 131 -4.96 2.01 -15.38
C PRO A 131 -3.96 2.90 -14.63
N LEU A 132 -4.40 3.98 -13.96
CA LEU A 132 -3.50 4.79 -13.11
C LEU A 132 -2.98 3.98 -11.91
N ILE A 133 -3.86 3.22 -11.24
CA ILE A 133 -3.48 2.26 -10.19
C ILE A 133 -2.51 1.22 -10.77
N ALA A 134 -2.82 0.64 -11.93
CA ALA A 134 -2.01 -0.40 -12.54
C ALA A 134 -0.59 0.06 -12.90
N LEU A 135 -0.44 1.31 -13.36
CA LEU A 135 0.84 1.93 -13.65
C LEU A 135 1.62 2.29 -12.39
N GLY A 136 0.96 2.89 -11.39
CA GLY A 136 1.59 3.27 -10.13
C GLY A 136 2.11 2.08 -9.32
N TYR A 137 1.23 1.12 -9.01
CA TYR A 137 1.60 -0.08 -8.26
C TYR A 137 2.44 -1.06 -9.10
N GLY A 138 2.14 -1.20 -10.40
CA GLY A 138 2.93 -2.04 -11.31
C GLY A 138 4.40 -1.59 -11.39
N GLY A 139 4.65 -0.28 -11.44
CA GLY A 139 6.02 0.26 -11.42
C GLY A 139 6.76 -0.07 -10.13
N TYR A 140 6.11 0.04 -8.97
CA TYR A 140 6.66 -0.42 -7.69
C TYR A 140 7.00 -1.93 -7.72
N VAL A 141 6.09 -2.78 -8.19
CA VAL A 141 6.34 -4.23 -8.27
C VAL A 141 7.51 -4.55 -9.22
N LEU A 142 7.61 -3.88 -10.36
CA LEU A 142 8.73 -4.05 -11.29
C LEU A 142 10.06 -3.58 -10.68
N ALA A 143 10.11 -2.43 -10.01
CA ALA A 143 11.31 -1.95 -9.33
C ALA A 143 11.78 -2.93 -8.23
N VAL A 144 10.85 -3.47 -7.42
CA VAL A 144 11.16 -4.47 -6.39
C VAL A 144 11.67 -5.78 -6.99
N THR A 145 11.03 -6.29 -8.04
CA THR A 145 11.30 -7.64 -8.57
C THR A 145 12.43 -7.69 -9.59
N THR A 146 12.57 -6.68 -10.45
CA THR A 146 13.59 -6.64 -11.53
C THR A 146 14.83 -5.82 -11.17
N LYS A 147 14.77 -5.00 -10.12
CA LYS A 147 15.79 -3.98 -9.76
C LYS A 147 16.03 -2.91 -10.82
N ASN A 148 15.15 -2.79 -11.82
CA ASN A 148 15.19 -1.69 -12.77
C ASN A 148 14.40 -0.48 -12.22
N GLU A 149 15.10 0.62 -11.94
CA GLU A 149 14.52 1.88 -11.45
C GLU A 149 14.23 2.91 -12.56
N SER A 150 14.48 2.57 -13.85
CA SER A 150 14.31 3.51 -14.98
C SER A 150 12.87 3.99 -15.21
N GLY A 151 11.88 3.27 -14.68
CA GLY A 151 10.46 3.62 -14.75
C GLY A 151 9.93 4.42 -13.56
N ASN A 152 10.76 4.66 -12.51
CA ASN A 152 10.27 5.14 -11.22
C ASN A 152 9.55 6.48 -11.33
N ALA A 153 10.13 7.48 -11.99
CA ALA A 153 9.54 8.82 -12.11
C ALA A 153 8.17 8.82 -12.83
N GLU A 154 8.00 7.94 -13.82
CA GLU A 154 6.73 7.81 -14.54
C GLU A 154 5.67 7.12 -13.66
N ALA A 155 6.04 6.01 -12.99
CA ALA A 155 5.16 5.30 -12.07
C ALA A 155 4.75 6.16 -10.86
N ILE A 156 5.66 6.98 -10.32
CA ILE A 156 5.39 7.98 -9.28
C ILE A 156 4.28 8.94 -9.73
N ASN A 157 4.37 9.50 -10.94
CA ASN A 157 3.38 10.45 -11.45
C ASN A 157 2.00 9.79 -11.64
N TYR A 158 1.95 8.57 -12.16
CA TYR A 158 0.69 7.83 -12.26
C TYR A 158 0.09 7.46 -10.90
N ALA A 159 0.92 7.06 -9.92
CA ALA A 159 0.48 6.78 -8.55
C ALA A 159 -0.05 8.03 -7.84
N LYS A 160 0.66 9.16 -7.92
CA LYS A 160 0.21 10.45 -7.38
C LYS A 160 -1.11 10.90 -8.00
N LYS A 161 -1.31 10.71 -9.32
CA LYS A 161 -2.60 10.98 -9.99
C LYS A 161 -3.71 10.02 -9.56
N ALA A 162 -3.41 8.72 -9.38
CA ALA A 162 -4.37 7.76 -8.86
C ALA A 162 -4.86 8.17 -7.45
N ILE A 163 -3.94 8.48 -6.54
CA ILE A 163 -4.21 8.98 -5.19
C ILE A 163 -5.12 10.21 -5.25
N GLN A 164 -4.76 11.24 -6.03
CA GLN A 164 -5.51 12.48 -6.15
C GLN A 164 -6.98 12.23 -6.55
N LEU A 165 -7.23 11.40 -7.56
CA LEU A 165 -8.58 11.09 -8.02
C LEU A 165 -9.38 10.24 -7.02
N ILE A 166 -8.71 9.34 -6.30
CA ILE A 166 -9.33 8.48 -5.27
C ILE A 166 -9.68 9.31 -4.02
N GLU A 167 -8.80 10.22 -3.59
CA GLU A 167 -9.08 11.17 -2.50
C GLU A 167 -10.17 12.17 -2.91
N SER A 168 -10.22 12.63 -4.17
CA SER A 168 -11.32 13.45 -4.72
C SER A 168 -12.64 12.68 -4.99
N GLY A 169 -12.78 11.45 -4.48
CA GLY A 169 -14.03 10.70 -4.50
C GLY A 169 -14.32 9.88 -5.77
N LYS A 170 -13.40 9.80 -6.74
CA LYS A 170 -13.52 8.82 -7.82
C LYS A 170 -13.17 7.41 -7.31
N ALA A 171 -13.68 6.39 -7.98
CA ALA A 171 -13.37 4.99 -7.71
C ALA A 171 -13.24 4.21 -9.03
N PRO A 172 -12.44 3.13 -9.07
CA PRO A 172 -12.56 2.12 -10.11
C PRO A 172 -13.87 1.32 -9.95
N GLU A 173 -14.28 0.57 -10.97
CA GLU A 173 -15.45 -0.31 -10.91
C GLU A 173 -15.26 -1.50 -9.94
N SER A 174 -14.00 -1.85 -9.65
CA SER A 174 -13.60 -2.83 -8.64
C SER A 174 -12.27 -2.42 -8.04
N TRP A 175 -12.10 -2.61 -6.72
CA TRP A 175 -10.84 -2.36 -6.01
C TRP A 175 -9.81 -3.50 -6.18
N SER A 176 -10.21 -4.66 -6.73
CA SER A 176 -9.34 -5.83 -6.90
C SER A 176 -8.03 -5.48 -7.64
N PRO A 177 -6.84 -5.87 -7.15
CA PRO A 177 -6.60 -6.89 -6.12
C PRO A 177 -6.66 -6.37 -4.66
N PHE A 178 -6.90 -5.08 -4.45
CA PHE A 178 -6.97 -4.45 -3.14
C PHE A 178 -8.33 -4.71 -2.47
N LYS A 179 -8.33 -4.77 -1.13
CA LYS A 179 -9.52 -5.11 -0.35
C LYS A 179 -10.53 -3.96 -0.25
N SER A 180 -10.07 -2.72 -0.38
CA SER A 180 -10.86 -1.50 -0.18
C SER A 180 -10.17 -0.28 -0.81
N LYS A 181 -10.84 0.88 -0.76
CA LYS A 181 -10.22 2.19 -1.05
C LYS A 181 -8.98 2.44 -0.20
N ASP A 182 -9.05 2.16 1.10
CA ASP A 182 -7.98 2.42 2.06
C ASP A 182 -6.79 1.48 1.85
N ASP A 183 -7.05 0.22 1.51
CA ASP A 183 -6.00 -0.74 1.14
C ASP A 183 -5.28 -0.28 -0.14
N ALA A 184 -6.04 0.12 -1.18
CA ALA A 184 -5.48 0.68 -2.40
C ALA A 184 -4.68 1.97 -2.16
N LEU A 185 -5.16 2.91 -1.34
CA LEU A 185 -4.43 4.13 -0.98
C LEU A 185 -3.16 3.82 -0.19
N GLY A 186 -3.21 2.90 0.78
CA GLY A 186 -2.04 2.44 1.53
C GLY A 186 -0.96 1.88 0.59
N TYR A 187 -1.34 1.01 -0.35
CA TYR A 187 -0.42 0.47 -1.36
C TYR A 187 0.11 1.53 -2.34
N LEU A 188 -0.70 2.49 -2.78
CA LEU A 188 -0.25 3.57 -3.67
C LEU A 188 0.73 4.51 -2.97
N TYR A 189 0.44 4.95 -1.75
CA TYR A 189 1.34 5.81 -0.97
C TYR A 189 2.66 5.10 -0.64
N TYR A 190 2.61 3.81 -0.26
CA TYR A 190 3.81 3.00 -0.08
C TYR A 190 4.61 2.84 -1.39
N SER A 191 3.93 2.68 -2.53
CA SER A 191 4.56 2.61 -3.85
C SER A 191 5.32 3.90 -4.17
N VAL A 192 4.70 5.06 -3.97
CA VAL A 192 5.38 6.37 -4.15
C VAL A 192 6.57 6.50 -3.21
N GLY A 193 6.40 6.22 -1.91
CA GLY A 193 7.49 6.26 -0.94
C GLY A 193 8.67 5.36 -1.31
N TYR A 194 8.40 4.13 -1.79
CA TYR A 194 9.43 3.20 -2.23
C TYR A 194 10.16 3.67 -3.50
N LEU A 195 9.45 4.28 -4.45
CA LEU A 195 10.03 4.75 -5.70
C LEU A 195 10.82 6.06 -5.53
N GLU A 196 10.37 6.95 -4.62
CA GLU A 196 11.01 8.24 -4.30
C GLU A 196 12.24 8.11 -3.38
N ARG A 197 12.37 7.02 -2.60
CA ARG A 197 13.36 6.89 -1.50
C ARG A 197 14.83 7.21 -1.86
N ALA A 198 15.22 7.07 -3.13
CA ALA A 198 16.57 7.34 -3.61
C ALA A 198 16.73 8.74 -4.22
N SER A 199 15.69 9.27 -4.87
CA SER A 199 15.67 10.60 -5.51
C SER A 199 15.27 11.72 -4.56
N ASN A 200 14.36 11.44 -3.64
CA ASN A 200 13.76 12.40 -2.71
C ASN A 200 13.39 11.70 -1.37
N PRO A 201 14.40 11.36 -0.53
CA PRO A 201 14.17 10.63 0.72
C PRO A 201 13.29 11.38 1.74
N ALA A 202 13.24 12.70 1.68
CA ALA A 202 12.39 13.51 2.57
C ALA A 202 10.90 13.39 2.23
N GLU A 203 10.55 13.48 0.94
CA GLU A 203 9.19 13.25 0.46
C GLU A 203 8.76 11.79 0.62
N ALA A 204 9.69 10.84 0.41
CA ALA A 204 9.45 9.42 0.62
C ALA A 204 8.99 9.10 2.06
N LEU A 205 9.62 9.71 3.06
CA LEU A 205 9.23 9.59 4.47
C LEU A 205 7.78 10.02 4.70
N THR A 206 7.37 11.18 4.15
CA THR A 206 6.00 11.68 4.22
C THR A 206 5.00 10.67 3.64
N TYR A 207 5.31 10.07 2.50
CA TYR A 207 4.44 9.06 1.88
C TYR A 207 4.40 7.73 2.65
N PHE A 208 5.49 7.26 3.25
CA PHE A 208 5.43 6.07 4.12
C PHE A 208 4.61 6.32 5.39
N ILE A 209 4.74 7.50 6.01
CA ILE A 209 3.92 7.92 7.16
C ILE A 209 2.43 7.94 6.78
N LYS A 210 2.09 8.53 5.65
CA LYS A 210 0.71 8.58 5.12
C LYS A 210 0.19 7.18 4.75
N ALA A 211 1.01 6.30 4.20
CA ALA A 211 0.65 4.92 3.89
C ALA A 211 0.27 4.11 5.15
N ALA A 212 1.01 4.31 6.26
CA ALA A 212 0.75 3.63 7.53
C ALA A 212 -0.51 4.12 8.28
N GLN A 213 -1.17 5.19 7.81
CA GLN A 213 -2.41 5.69 8.42
C GLN A 213 -3.63 4.86 8.00
N PHE A 214 -3.72 4.47 6.72
CA PHE A 214 -4.85 3.73 6.13
C PHE A 214 -5.00 2.31 6.66
N ASP A 215 -6.24 1.84 6.86
CA ASP A 215 -6.48 0.44 7.22
C ASP A 215 -6.26 -0.47 5.99
N SER A 216 -5.07 -1.06 5.97
CA SER A 216 -4.44 -1.67 4.80
C SER A 216 -3.50 -2.80 5.23
N GLU A 217 -3.13 -3.69 4.31
CA GLU A 217 -2.06 -4.66 4.60
C GLU A 217 -0.68 -3.98 4.71
N ILE A 218 -0.50 -2.80 4.13
CA ILE A 218 0.71 -1.96 4.31
C ILE A 218 0.91 -1.54 5.76
N LYS A 219 -0.16 -1.20 6.49
CA LYS A 219 -0.11 -0.88 7.92
C LYS A 219 0.27 -2.08 8.80
N LYS A 220 0.13 -3.30 8.27
CA LYS A 220 0.50 -4.59 8.90
C LYS A 220 1.84 -5.14 8.40
N ASN A 221 2.50 -4.45 7.46
CA ASN A 221 3.82 -4.80 6.97
C ASN A 221 4.89 -4.11 7.85
N PRO A 222 5.78 -4.86 8.54
CA PRO A 222 6.78 -4.25 9.41
C PRO A 222 7.82 -3.43 8.63
N GLN A 223 8.03 -3.75 7.35
CA GLN A 223 8.94 -3.02 6.46
C GLN A 223 8.48 -1.57 6.23
N THR A 224 7.18 -1.27 6.33
CA THR A 224 6.64 0.10 6.27
C THR A 224 7.25 0.97 7.36
N TYR A 225 7.26 0.49 8.61
CA TYR A 225 7.83 1.21 9.74
C TYR A 225 9.36 1.23 9.71
N ALA A 226 10.00 0.19 9.16
CA ALA A 226 11.44 0.19 8.92
C ALA A 226 11.86 1.27 7.90
N PHE A 227 11.05 1.54 6.86
CA PHE A 227 11.31 2.65 5.94
C PHE A 227 11.02 4.03 6.56
N ILE A 228 10.03 4.14 7.44
CA ILE A 228 9.81 5.36 8.25
C ILE A 228 11.04 5.62 9.14
N ALA A 229 11.57 4.59 9.81
CA ALA A 229 12.80 4.70 10.61
C ALA A 229 14.00 5.17 9.77
N ALA A 230 14.25 4.53 8.62
CA ALA A 230 15.34 4.91 7.72
C ALA A 230 15.21 6.34 7.16
N GLY A 231 13.98 6.80 6.89
CA GLY A 231 13.72 8.18 6.50
C GLY A 231 14.08 9.18 7.59
N TYR A 232 13.77 8.87 8.87
CA TYR A 232 14.22 9.69 10.00
C TYR A 232 15.73 9.57 10.28
N GLU A 233 16.37 8.43 10.02
CA GLU A 233 17.84 8.28 10.14
C GLU A 233 18.60 9.18 9.15
N ASN A 234 18.06 9.41 7.94
CA ASN A 234 18.62 10.36 6.99
C ASN A 234 18.58 11.82 7.51
N GLU A 235 17.45 12.26 8.08
CA GLU A 235 17.33 13.61 8.65
C GLU A 235 18.15 13.77 9.95
N TYR A 236 18.26 12.71 10.76
CA TYR A 236 19.19 12.64 11.89
C TYR A 236 20.64 12.84 11.43
N ALA A 237 21.10 12.11 10.41
CA ALA A 237 22.46 12.22 9.90
C ALA A 237 22.77 13.64 9.38
N LYS A 238 21.82 14.25 8.65
CA LYS A 238 21.88 15.65 8.19
C LYS A 238 21.99 16.64 9.36
N GLN A 239 21.08 16.59 10.32
CA GLN A 239 21.10 17.53 11.45
C GLN A 239 22.30 17.33 12.38
N SER A 240 22.80 16.09 12.51
CA SER A 240 24.03 15.80 13.26
C SER A 240 25.26 16.37 12.56
N ALA A 241 25.36 16.27 11.23
CA ALA A 241 26.43 16.88 10.46
C ALA A 241 26.38 18.42 10.52
N ASP A 242 25.19 19.02 10.48
CA ASP A 242 25.03 20.47 10.69
C ASP A 242 25.38 20.89 12.12
N TYR A 243 25.02 20.10 13.13
CA TYR A 243 25.42 20.35 14.52
C TYR A 243 26.94 20.30 14.68
N GLU A 244 27.60 19.27 14.14
CA GLU A 244 29.06 19.17 14.18
C GLU A 244 29.72 20.36 13.46
N ARG A 245 29.23 20.72 12.27
CA ARG A 245 29.73 21.87 11.48
C ARG A 245 29.58 23.21 12.20
N LEU A 246 28.56 23.38 13.03
CA LEU A 246 28.24 24.67 13.67
C LEU A 246 28.72 24.78 15.12
N TYR A 247 28.74 23.69 15.90
CA TYR A 247 28.90 23.74 17.36
C TYR A 247 29.97 22.79 17.94
N LYS A 248 30.60 21.92 17.12
CA LYS A 248 31.69 21.06 17.59
C LYS A 248 32.88 21.89 18.04
N ASP A 249 33.52 21.44 19.13
CA ASP A 249 34.71 22.05 19.74
C ASP A 249 34.53 23.55 20.11
N LYS A 250 33.30 23.94 20.43
CA LYS A 250 32.90 25.29 20.91
C LYS A 250 32.15 25.20 22.24
N ASP A 251 32.09 26.33 22.94
CA ASP A 251 31.28 26.47 24.15
C ASP A 251 29.78 26.24 23.88
N GLU A 252 29.08 25.76 24.91
CA GLU A 252 27.68 25.34 24.82
C GLU A 252 26.74 26.56 24.87
N THR A 253 25.95 26.78 23.81
CA THR A 253 25.04 27.94 23.67
C THR A 253 23.56 27.53 23.76
N PRO A 254 22.62 28.47 23.93
CA PRO A 254 21.19 28.17 23.82
C PRO A 254 20.80 27.55 22.48
N GLU A 255 21.47 27.95 21.39
CA GLU A 255 21.26 27.47 20.02
C GLU A 255 21.82 26.06 19.82
N SER A 256 23.00 25.74 20.41
CA SER A 256 23.53 24.37 20.37
C SER A 256 22.64 23.41 21.15
N LYS A 257 22.14 23.82 22.33
CA LYS A 257 21.13 23.07 23.10
C LYS A 257 19.84 22.85 22.30
N LEU A 258 19.39 23.87 21.57
CA LEU A 258 18.18 23.80 20.76
C LEU A 258 18.35 22.83 19.57
N ALA A 259 19.52 22.84 18.92
CA ALA A 259 19.87 21.89 17.89
C ALA A 259 19.93 20.44 18.42
N VAL A 260 20.54 20.21 19.59
CA VAL A 260 20.53 18.89 20.27
C VAL A 260 19.10 18.45 20.62
N ALA A 261 18.24 19.37 21.07
CA ALA A 261 16.83 19.07 21.35
C ALA A 261 16.06 18.66 20.07
N ASN A 262 16.32 19.31 18.94
CA ASN A 262 15.73 18.97 17.64
C ASN A 262 16.21 17.60 17.10
N ILE A 263 17.52 17.34 17.15
CA ILE A 263 18.10 16.02 16.83
C ILE A 263 17.45 14.92 17.69
N ASN A 264 17.27 15.19 18.99
CA ASN A 264 16.62 14.26 19.91
C ASN A 264 15.18 13.96 19.52
N GLN A 265 14.37 14.94 19.08
CA GLN A 265 13.01 14.64 18.60
C GLN A 265 12.99 13.64 17.44
N ILE A 266 14.00 13.67 16.56
CA ILE A 266 14.15 12.73 15.44
C ILE A 266 14.55 11.34 15.95
N VAL A 267 15.49 11.26 16.91
CA VAL A 267 15.86 9.99 17.57
C VAL A 267 14.63 9.32 18.20
N ASP A 268 13.74 10.09 18.83
CA ASP A 268 12.49 9.58 19.39
C ASP A 268 11.51 9.05 18.32
N ARG A 269 11.57 9.57 17.08
CA ARG A 269 10.81 9.01 15.94
C ARG A 269 11.42 7.74 15.39
N ILE A 270 12.75 7.64 15.32
CA ILE A 270 13.44 6.41 14.91
C ILE A 270 13.12 5.29 15.91
N ILE A 271 13.11 5.60 17.21
CA ILE A 271 12.73 4.67 18.29
C ILE A 271 11.26 4.21 18.15
N ASP A 272 10.29 5.12 17.98
CA ASP A 272 8.89 4.74 17.75
C ASP A 272 8.73 3.86 16.49
N ALA A 273 9.32 4.26 15.37
CA ALA A 273 9.20 3.55 14.11
C ALA A 273 9.85 2.15 14.15
N LEU A 274 11.04 2.00 14.74
CA LEU A 274 11.67 0.68 14.93
C LEU A 274 10.89 -0.18 15.94
N ALA A 275 10.32 0.40 17.01
CA ALA A 275 9.46 -0.34 17.93
C ALA A 275 8.21 -0.88 17.20
N ARG A 276 7.59 -0.09 16.31
CA ARG A 276 6.48 -0.56 15.45
C ARG A 276 6.93 -1.67 14.50
N ALA A 277 8.09 -1.54 13.85
CA ALA A 277 8.62 -2.58 12.97
C ALA A 277 8.83 -3.91 13.73
N VAL A 278 9.42 -3.86 14.93
CA VAL A 278 9.64 -5.05 15.78
C VAL A 278 8.33 -5.65 16.30
N ALA A 279 7.36 -4.82 16.70
CA ALA A 279 6.06 -5.27 17.18
C ALA A 279 5.23 -5.93 16.07
N VAL A 280 5.14 -5.29 14.90
CA VAL A 280 4.38 -5.78 13.74
C VAL A 280 5.01 -7.04 13.12
N ALA A 281 6.34 -7.17 13.16
CA ALA A 281 7.02 -8.40 12.73
C ALA A 281 6.67 -9.63 13.59
N GLY A 282 6.17 -9.44 14.82
CA GLY A 282 5.58 -10.48 15.65
C GLY A 282 6.41 -11.78 15.68
N THR A 283 5.79 -12.89 15.30
CA THR A 283 6.42 -14.20 15.12
C THR A 283 6.51 -14.64 13.65
N ASP A 284 6.31 -13.73 12.68
CA ASP A 284 6.41 -14.06 11.26
C ASP A 284 7.83 -14.52 10.88
N ALA A 285 7.93 -15.71 10.31
CA ALA A 285 9.20 -16.32 9.91
C ALA A 285 9.95 -15.51 8.85
N ALA A 286 9.25 -14.86 7.90
CA ALA A 286 9.88 -14.06 6.86
C ALA A 286 10.54 -12.79 7.42
N SER A 287 9.98 -12.22 8.49
CA SER A 287 10.45 -10.99 9.12
C SER A 287 11.51 -11.18 10.21
N GLN A 288 11.77 -12.40 10.72
CA GLN A 288 12.61 -12.56 11.93
C GLN A 288 14.05 -12.04 11.76
N GLN A 289 14.70 -12.22 10.62
CA GLN A 289 16.07 -11.70 10.39
C GLN A 289 16.10 -10.17 10.51
N SER A 290 15.19 -9.48 9.83
CA SER A 290 15.08 -8.03 9.86
C SER A 290 14.65 -7.54 11.26
N LYS A 291 13.73 -8.25 11.92
CA LYS A 291 13.32 -7.99 13.31
C LYS A 291 14.49 -8.01 14.28
N THR A 292 15.44 -8.94 14.15
CA THR A 292 16.66 -8.97 14.97
C THR A 292 17.51 -7.72 14.75
N GLN A 293 17.67 -7.27 13.50
CA GLN A 293 18.43 -6.05 13.17
C GLN A 293 17.73 -4.79 13.71
N TRP A 294 16.41 -4.66 13.51
CA TRP A 294 15.61 -3.55 14.03
C TRP A 294 15.61 -3.50 15.56
N LEU A 295 15.52 -4.65 16.24
CA LEU A 295 15.58 -4.71 17.69
C LEU A 295 16.97 -4.33 18.23
N ALA A 296 18.05 -4.74 17.58
CA ALA A 296 19.40 -4.33 17.97
C ALA A 296 19.58 -2.81 17.87
N ARG A 297 19.20 -2.21 16.73
CA ARG A 297 19.26 -0.76 16.50
C ARG A 297 18.33 0.03 17.43
N LEU A 298 17.13 -0.48 17.67
CA LEU A 298 16.19 0.07 18.64
C LEU A 298 16.77 0.06 20.06
N THR A 299 17.41 -1.03 20.47
CA THR A 299 18.01 -1.16 21.81
C THR A 299 19.17 -0.18 22.00
N GLU A 300 20.00 0.02 20.96
CA GLU A 300 21.07 1.01 20.95
C GLU A 300 20.54 2.44 21.17
N LEU A 301 19.59 2.87 20.33
CA LEU A 301 19.01 4.22 20.37
C LEU A 301 18.19 4.44 21.66
N TYR A 302 17.46 3.43 22.13
CA TYR A 302 16.74 3.48 23.39
C TYR A 302 17.71 3.67 24.56
N LYS A 303 18.82 2.91 24.62
CA LYS A 303 19.86 3.06 25.64
C LYS A 303 20.53 4.42 25.61
N PHE A 304 20.80 4.96 24.41
CA PHE A 304 21.31 6.32 24.25
C PHE A 304 20.37 7.36 24.90
N ARG A 305 19.05 7.18 24.77
CA ARG A 305 18.04 8.09 25.34
C ARG A 305 17.64 7.82 26.80
N HIS A 306 17.90 6.63 27.33
CA HIS A 306 17.45 6.20 28.67
C HIS A 306 18.64 5.84 29.58
N ASN A 307 19.64 6.72 29.68
CA ASN A 307 20.77 6.59 30.61
C ASN A 307 21.52 5.23 30.53
N LYS A 308 21.69 4.71 29.31
CA LYS A 308 22.28 3.39 28.98
C LYS A 308 21.44 2.17 29.41
N SER A 309 20.20 2.36 29.85
CA SER A 309 19.26 1.31 30.26
C SER A 309 18.31 0.89 29.12
N ASP A 310 17.88 -0.38 29.14
CA ASP A 310 16.79 -0.96 28.35
C ASP A 310 15.49 -1.17 29.17
N ALA A 311 15.46 -0.77 30.45
CA ALA A 311 14.25 -0.80 31.25
C ALA A 311 13.16 0.10 30.63
N GLY A 312 11.98 -0.47 30.35
CA GLY A 312 10.89 0.19 29.62
C GLY A 312 10.82 -0.11 28.12
N LEU A 313 11.82 -0.79 27.54
CA LEU A 313 11.86 -1.09 26.11
C LEU A 313 10.82 -2.14 25.68
N ASN A 314 10.60 -3.18 26.49
CA ASN A 314 9.58 -4.20 26.20
C ASN A 314 8.16 -3.60 26.30
N GLU A 315 7.96 -2.72 27.28
CA GLU A 315 6.74 -1.97 27.53
C GLU A 315 6.46 -0.97 26.40
N LEU A 316 7.50 -0.34 25.84
CA LEU A 316 7.41 0.44 24.61
C LEU A 316 6.94 -0.43 23.43
N ILE A 317 7.64 -1.54 23.13
CA ILE A 317 7.31 -2.43 22.00
C ILE A 317 5.88 -2.98 22.14
N ALA A 318 5.45 -3.36 23.36
CA ALA A 318 4.10 -3.85 23.62
C ALA A 318 3.00 -2.78 23.50
N SER A 319 3.33 -1.50 23.73
CA SER A 319 2.35 -0.39 23.75
C SER A 319 2.41 0.55 22.54
N VAL A 320 3.37 0.39 21.62
CA VAL A 320 3.56 1.33 20.51
C VAL A 320 2.41 1.28 19.49
N LEU A 321 1.82 0.09 19.26
CA LEU A 321 0.76 -0.09 18.26
C LEU A 321 -0.63 0.40 18.70
N SER A 322 -0.86 0.60 20.00
CA SER A 322 -2.08 1.24 20.50
C SER A 322 -2.00 2.77 20.51
N LYS A 323 -0.82 3.34 20.24
CA LYS A 323 -0.59 4.78 20.10
C LYS A 323 -0.67 5.18 18.62
N PRO A 324 -1.25 6.34 18.27
CA PRO A 324 -1.17 6.84 16.90
C PRO A 324 0.29 7.03 16.48
N LEU A 325 0.58 6.93 15.17
CA LEU A 325 1.90 7.20 14.62
C LEU A 325 2.25 8.69 14.87
N PRO A 326 3.39 9.02 15.51
CA PRO A 326 3.73 10.41 15.80
C PRO A 326 3.90 11.24 14.51
N PRO A 327 3.46 12.51 14.50
CA PRO A 327 3.69 13.40 13.37
C PRO A 327 5.18 13.71 13.21
N VAL A 328 5.58 14.11 12.00
CA VAL A 328 6.93 14.61 11.70
C VAL A 328 7.32 15.69 12.73
N PRO A 329 8.55 15.67 13.30
CA PRO A 329 9.01 16.68 14.24
C PRO A 329 8.85 18.10 13.70
N THR A 330 8.24 18.99 14.49
CA THR A 330 8.25 20.43 14.21
C THR A 330 9.46 21.03 14.92
N PRO A 331 10.39 21.70 14.20
CA PRO A 331 11.58 22.27 14.82
C PRO A 331 11.24 23.21 15.98
N LEU A 332 11.84 22.95 17.14
CA LEU A 332 11.80 23.82 18.30
C LEU A 332 12.51 25.13 17.97
N THR A 333 11.82 26.25 18.20
CA THR A 333 12.35 27.62 18.09
C THR A 333 12.82 28.19 19.43
N THR A 334 12.46 27.54 20.53
CA THR A 334 12.86 27.90 21.91
C THR A 334 13.15 26.64 22.70
N LEU A 335 14.07 26.71 23.66
CA LEU A 335 14.27 25.63 24.61
C LEU A 335 13.01 25.41 25.47
N PRO A 336 12.66 24.16 25.83
CA PRO A 336 11.60 23.93 26.81
C PRO A 336 11.98 24.59 28.13
N THR A 337 11.15 25.51 28.62
CA THR A 337 11.31 26.07 29.96
C THR A 337 11.15 24.95 30.97
N SER A 338 12.24 24.58 31.65
CA SER A 338 12.17 23.62 32.76
C SER A 338 11.18 24.12 33.80
N SER A 339 10.05 23.42 33.95
CA SER A 339 9.03 23.76 34.93
C SER A 339 9.63 23.70 36.33
N THR A 340 10.01 24.85 36.88
CA THR A 340 10.43 24.97 38.28
C THR A 340 9.23 24.66 39.15
N ILE A 341 9.17 23.41 39.63
CA ILE A 341 8.23 22.99 40.67
C ILE A 341 8.68 23.65 41.97
N THR A 342 8.36 24.93 42.13
CA THR A 342 8.53 25.67 43.38
C THR A 342 7.78 24.90 44.47
N PRO A 343 8.44 24.39 45.52
CA PRO A 343 7.77 23.67 46.57
C PRO A 343 6.75 24.59 47.26
N ALA A 344 5.46 24.26 47.12
CA ALA A 344 4.40 25.01 47.79
C ALA A 344 4.52 24.77 49.30
N LEU A 345 5.13 25.72 50.01
CA LEU A 345 5.32 25.63 51.45
C LEU A 345 3.95 25.66 52.12
N GLY A 346 3.58 24.57 52.80
CA GLY A 346 2.26 24.41 53.36
C GLY A 346 1.97 25.42 54.48
N SER A 347 0.81 26.05 54.43
CA SER A 347 0.24 26.80 55.56
C SER A 347 -1.15 26.27 55.87
N SER A 348 -1.31 25.64 57.02
CA SER A 348 -2.58 25.10 57.50
C SER A 348 -3.31 26.13 58.35
N SER A 349 -4.54 26.49 57.97
CA SER A 349 -5.51 27.10 58.87
C SER A 349 -6.91 26.57 58.56
N SER A 350 -7.81 26.65 59.55
CA SER A 350 -9.06 25.89 59.59
C SER A 350 -10.29 26.79 59.66
N THR A 351 -11.48 26.18 59.53
CA THR A 351 -12.81 26.69 59.96
C THR A 351 -13.35 27.95 59.20
N SER A 352 -14.66 28.16 59.03
CA SER A 352 -15.85 27.33 59.33
C SER A 352 -17.11 27.78 58.56
N ALA A 353 -17.95 26.80 58.19
CA ALA A 353 -19.42 26.78 58.17
C ALA A 353 -20.29 27.95 57.60
N GLY A 354 -21.21 27.57 56.69
CA GLY A 354 -22.54 28.19 56.50
C GLY A 354 -22.77 28.96 55.18
N ALA A 355 -24.00 29.11 54.66
CA ALA A 355 -25.25 28.35 54.86
C ALA A 355 -26.31 28.72 53.78
N ALA A 356 -27.30 27.83 53.57
CA ALA A 356 -28.59 28.04 52.89
C ALA A 356 -28.63 28.30 51.36
N GLY A 357 -29.61 27.68 50.68
CA GLY A 357 -29.90 27.81 49.24
C GLY A 357 -30.80 26.66 48.76
N ALA A 358 -32.11 26.90 48.63
CA ALA A 358 -33.12 25.83 48.57
C ALA A 358 -33.24 25.08 47.22
N ALA A 359 -33.74 23.84 47.29
CA ALA A 359 -34.13 23.01 46.14
C ALA A 359 -35.61 23.22 45.76
N PRO A 360 -36.08 22.58 44.66
CA PRO A 360 -37.21 21.65 44.82
C PRO A 360 -36.96 20.24 44.25
N LYS A 361 -37.92 19.33 44.49
CA LYS A 361 -37.81 17.86 44.28
C LYS A 361 -38.58 17.35 43.05
N THR A 362 -38.10 16.24 42.48
CA THR A 362 -38.86 15.02 42.08
C THR A 362 -37.84 13.86 42.01
N THR A 363 -37.90 12.66 42.62
CA THR A 363 -38.96 11.65 42.89
C THR A 363 -39.68 11.16 41.63
N THR A 364 -39.60 9.90 41.18
CA THR A 364 -38.86 8.69 41.65
C THR A 364 -38.61 7.77 40.42
N THR A 365 -38.25 6.47 40.41
CA THR A 365 -38.28 5.32 41.36
C THR A 365 -37.25 4.24 40.93
N ALA A 366 -37.03 3.20 41.75
CA ALA A 366 -36.43 1.89 41.36
C ALA A 366 -37.37 0.74 41.82
N PRO A 367 -37.28 -0.50 41.30
CA PRO A 367 -36.27 -1.50 41.70
C PRO A 367 -35.82 -2.38 40.49
N ALA A 368 -35.18 -3.55 40.57
CA ALA A 368 -34.70 -4.41 41.67
C ALA A 368 -33.38 -5.12 41.26
N ALA A 369 -32.73 -5.82 42.19
CA ALA A 369 -31.50 -6.58 41.93
C ALA A 369 -31.70 -8.09 42.00
N THR A 370 -30.87 -8.85 41.27
CA THR A 370 -30.63 -10.28 41.51
C THR A 370 -29.14 -10.58 41.40
N SER A 371 -28.55 -11.15 42.45
CA SER A 371 -27.17 -11.63 42.50
C SER A 371 -27.14 -13.14 42.65
N LEU A 372 -26.23 -13.83 41.94
CA LEU A 372 -25.85 -15.21 42.28
C LEU A 372 -24.34 -15.38 42.26
N THR A 373 -23.85 -16.04 43.32
CA THR A 373 -22.44 -16.32 43.57
C THR A 373 -22.30 -17.81 43.85
N THR A 374 -21.42 -18.51 43.12
CA THR A 374 -20.94 -19.83 43.54
C THR A 374 -19.47 -20.03 43.17
N THR A 375 -18.69 -20.43 44.17
CA THR A 375 -17.37 -21.05 44.02
C THR A 375 -17.35 -22.23 44.99
N PRO A 376 -16.77 -23.37 44.60
CA PRO A 376 -16.07 -24.19 45.60
C PRO A 376 -14.56 -24.24 45.36
N LYS A 377 -13.84 -24.33 46.48
CA LYS A 377 -12.39 -24.44 46.64
C LYS A 377 -12.03 -25.91 46.91
N THR A 378 -10.83 -26.38 46.52
CA THR A 378 -9.93 -27.22 47.37
C THR A 378 -8.59 -27.55 46.68
N THR A 379 -7.55 -26.92 47.19
CA THR A 379 -6.18 -27.38 47.50
C THR A 379 -5.63 -28.73 46.98
N ALA A 380 -4.44 -28.70 46.33
CA ALA A 380 -3.34 -29.67 46.53
C ALA A 380 -1.99 -29.15 45.95
N VAL A 381 -0.86 -29.40 46.63
CA VAL A 381 0.54 -28.98 46.33
C VAL A 381 1.49 -29.90 47.15
N PRO A 382 2.77 -30.20 46.80
CA PRO A 382 3.53 -30.15 45.53
C PRO A 382 4.12 -31.53 45.10
N THR A 383 4.90 -31.59 44.00
CA THR A 383 6.08 -32.50 43.90
C THR A 383 7.10 -32.08 42.83
N LYS A 384 8.37 -32.51 42.98
CA LYS A 384 9.57 -32.21 42.16
C LYS A 384 10.66 -33.26 42.52
N PRO A 385 11.66 -33.62 41.67
CA PRO A 385 11.84 -33.48 40.21
C PRO A 385 12.04 -34.85 39.51
N ALA A 386 12.27 -34.85 38.19
CA ALA A 386 13.05 -35.88 37.49
C ALA A 386 13.93 -35.24 36.40
N VAL A 387 15.03 -35.91 36.00
CA VAL A 387 16.06 -35.38 35.08
C VAL A 387 16.40 -36.43 34.02
N THR A 388 16.36 -36.07 32.73
CA THR A 388 16.96 -36.92 31.67
C THR A 388 17.48 -36.15 30.45
N ALA A 389 18.74 -36.45 30.11
CA ALA A 389 19.36 -36.49 28.77
C ALA A 389 19.01 -35.43 27.69
N THR A 390 19.95 -34.49 27.56
CA THR A 390 20.56 -34.03 26.30
C THR A 390 20.37 -34.93 25.06
N THR A 391 19.96 -34.33 23.93
CA THR A 391 20.40 -34.76 22.59
C THR A 391 20.74 -33.54 21.73
N THR A 392 21.84 -33.60 20.99
CA THR A 392 22.39 -32.46 20.22
C THR A 392 22.14 -32.66 18.73
N PRO A 393 21.53 -31.69 18.00
CA PRO A 393 21.36 -31.81 16.55
C PRO A 393 22.71 -31.70 15.82
N PRO A 394 22.94 -32.49 14.75
CA PRO A 394 24.25 -32.58 14.10
C PRO A 394 24.59 -31.35 13.23
N LYS A 395 25.86 -30.96 13.26
CA LYS A 395 26.44 -29.85 12.50
C LYS A 395 26.49 -30.18 10.99
N PRO A 396 25.96 -29.32 10.09
CA PRO A 396 26.01 -29.57 8.65
C PRO A 396 27.45 -29.52 8.12
N LYS A 397 27.80 -30.46 7.24
CA LYS A 397 29.12 -30.52 6.60
C LYS A 397 29.22 -29.51 5.46
N THR A 398 30.24 -28.67 5.48
CA THR A 398 30.67 -27.89 4.31
C THR A 398 31.16 -28.82 3.20
N ARG A 399 30.76 -28.54 1.95
CA ARG A 399 31.28 -29.22 0.76
C ARG A 399 31.82 -28.18 -0.22
N ASN A 400 33.12 -27.92 -0.13
CA ASN A 400 33.84 -27.26 -1.21
C ASN A 400 33.74 -28.09 -2.49
N ASN A 401 33.65 -27.43 -3.64
CA ASN A 401 34.00 -28.02 -4.93
C ASN A 401 34.46 -26.91 -5.88
N HIS A 402 35.77 -26.78 -6.08
CA HIS A 402 36.28 -26.16 -7.30
C HIS A 402 36.17 -27.19 -8.44
N ARG A 403 35.65 -26.79 -9.60
CA ARG A 403 36.39 -26.98 -10.85
C ARG A 403 35.91 -26.07 -11.97
N ARG A 404 36.86 -25.80 -12.87
CA ARG A 404 36.68 -25.12 -14.16
C ARG A 404 35.68 -25.90 -15.02
N HIS A 405 34.91 -25.19 -15.84
CA HIS A 405 35.33 -25.02 -17.24
C HIS A 405 34.99 -23.61 -17.73
#